data_AF-A0AAD2FS58-F1
#
_entry.id   AF-A0AAD2FS58-F1
#
_cell.length_a   1.000
_cell.length_b   1.000
_cell.length_c   1.000
_cell.angle_alpha   90.00
_cell.angle_beta   90.00
_cell.angle_gamma   90.00
#
_symmetry.space_group_name_H-M   'P 1'
#
loop_
_entity.id
_entity.type
_entity.pdbx_description
1 polymer ?
#
loop_
_entity_poly.entity_id
_entity_poly.type
_entity_poly.pdbx_seq_one_letter_code
_entity_poly.pdbx_strand_id
1 'polypeptide(L)'
;MASSGAAEKPKFHEGTLKPYPHEEHGRPGDTGRAKDPVKFLLASEQRARERQVAYETVRLLREDVIECYRREGVNHYDNCQVETQKFYDVIKQKDMGQLHPNWKKTAKFDVY
;
A
#
# COMPACT_ATOMS: atom_id res chain seq x y z
N MET A 1 -24.89 -23.72 -26.42
CA MET A 1 -23.76 -24.13 -25.56
C MET A 1 -22.90 -22.90 -25.33
N ALA A 2 -23.03 -22.25 -24.18
CA ALA A 2 -22.23 -21.08 -23.84
C ALA A 2 -20.80 -21.55 -23.55
N SER A 3 -19.82 -21.10 -24.35
CA SER A 3 -18.41 -21.34 -24.05
C SER A 3 -18.07 -20.55 -22.79
N SER A 4 -17.85 -21.25 -21.68
CA SER A 4 -17.25 -20.69 -20.48
C SER A 4 -15.85 -20.22 -20.84
N GLY A 5 -15.71 -18.94 -21.19
CA GLY A 5 -14.40 -18.28 -21.25
C GLY A 5 -13.82 -18.34 -19.86
N ALA A 6 -12.95 -19.31 -19.61
CA ALA A 6 -12.24 -19.44 -18.34
C ALA A 6 -11.46 -18.15 -18.12
N ALA A 7 -11.88 -17.34 -17.15
CA ALA A 7 -11.11 -16.18 -16.74
C ALA A 7 -9.68 -16.65 -16.45
N GLU A 8 -8.68 -16.05 -17.12
CA GLU A 8 -7.28 -16.32 -16.80
C GLU A 8 -7.11 -16.08 -15.29
N LYS A 9 -6.46 -17.03 -14.62
CA LYS A 9 -6.15 -16.90 -13.19
C LYS A 9 -5.40 -15.57 -12.98
N PRO A 10 -5.70 -14.83 -11.89
CA PRO A 10 -4.99 -13.59 -11.61
C PRO A 10 -3.49 -13.86 -11.52
N LYS A 11 -2.73 -13.17 -12.37
CA LYS A 11 -1.26 -13.25 -12.40
C LYS A 11 -0.73 -12.32 -11.30
N PHE A 12 -0.27 -12.89 -10.20
CA PHE A 12 0.37 -12.14 -9.12
C PHE A 12 1.86 -12.01 -9.39
N HIS A 13 2.44 -10.88 -9.01
CA HIS A 13 3.89 -10.70 -9.03
C HIS A 13 4.50 -11.45 -7.82
N GLU A 14 5.29 -12.49 -8.08
CA GLU A 14 5.89 -13.34 -7.03
C GLU A 14 7.20 -12.79 -6.43
N GLY A 15 7.71 -11.67 -6.96
CA GLY A 15 8.98 -11.09 -6.51
C GLY A 15 8.86 -10.04 -5.41
N THR A 16 9.96 -9.79 -4.70
CA THR A 16 10.09 -8.65 -3.78
C THR A 16 10.24 -7.35 -4.58
N LEU A 17 9.31 -6.41 -4.36
CA LEU A 17 9.38 -5.07 -4.98
C LEU A 17 10.54 -4.28 -4.38
N LYS A 18 11.32 -3.60 -5.24
CA LYS A 18 12.42 -2.72 -4.83
C LYS A 18 11.97 -1.26 -4.92
N PRO A 19 12.30 -0.41 -3.93
CA PRO A 19 11.94 0.99 -3.97
C PRO A 19 12.72 1.74 -5.05
N TYR A 20 12.10 2.76 -5.64
CA TYR A 20 12.77 3.63 -6.59
C TYR A 20 13.80 4.51 -5.87
N PRO A 21 14.94 4.83 -6.53
CA PRO A 21 15.89 5.79 -5.99
C PRO A 21 15.25 7.18 -5.93
N HIS A 22 15.37 7.87 -4.79
CA HIS A 22 14.83 9.22 -4.61
C HIS A 22 15.93 10.28 -4.64
N GLU A 23 15.60 11.43 -5.21
CA GLU A 23 16.40 12.64 -5.09
C GLU A 23 15.55 13.80 -4.61
N GLU A 24 16.01 14.48 -3.56
CA GLU A 24 15.34 15.66 -3.01
C GLU A 24 15.40 16.87 -3.95
N HIS A 25 14.43 17.77 -3.80
CA HIS A 25 14.50 19.10 -4.39
C HIS A 25 15.78 19.85 -3.99
N GLY A 26 16.24 20.73 -4.88
CA GLY A 26 17.31 21.67 -4.61
C GLY A 26 17.07 22.49 -3.35
N ARG A 27 18.16 22.96 -2.72
CA ARG A 27 18.08 23.78 -1.50
C ARG A 27 17.46 25.15 -1.82
N PRO A 28 16.95 25.88 -0.81
CA PRO A 28 16.54 27.27 -0.99
C PRO A 28 17.69 28.10 -1.60
N GLY A 29 17.45 28.75 -2.74
CA GLY A 29 18.46 29.48 -3.53
C GLY A 29 18.83 28.81 -4.87
N ASP A 30 18.42 27.55 -5.07
CA ASP A 30 18.46 26.86 -6.36
C ASP A 30 17.11 27.01 -7.08
N THR A 31 17.02 26.66 -8.37
CA THR A 31 15.78 26.77 -9.19
C THR A 31 14.56 25.95 -8.69
N GLY A 32 14.67 25.31 -7.52
CA GLY A 32 13.66 24.43 -6.92
C GLY A 32 13.58 23.04 -7.55
N ARG A 33 14.36 22.77 -8.60
CA ARG A 33 14.39 21.47 -9.28
C ARG A 33 15.32 20.49 -8.55
N ALA A 34 14.98 19.20 -8.58
CA ALA A 34 15.91 18.14 -8.18
C ALA A 34 17.09 18.08 -9.15
N LYS A 35 18.26 17.62 -8.69
CA LYS A 35 19.43 17.46 -9.57
C LYS A 35 19.15 16.46 -10.70
N ASP A 36 18.54 15.33 -10.35
CA ASP A 36 17.97 14.37 -11.28
C ASP A 36 16.42 14.44 -11.22
N PRO A 37 15.79 15.17 -12.15
CA PRO A 37 14.34 15.32 -12.14
C PRO A 37 13.60 14.01 -12.41
N VAL A 38 14.22 13.06 -13.13
CA VAL A 38 13.59 11.77 -13.45
C VAL A 38 13.46 10.92 -12.19
N LYS A 39 14.51 10.85 -11.37
CA LYS A 39 14.46 10.11 -10.09
C LYS A 39 13.41 10.70 -9.13
N PHE A 40 13.35 12.02 -9.05
CA PHE A 40 12.34 12.69 -8.22
C PHE A 40 10.91 12.34 -8.66
N LEU A 41 10.63 12.38 -9.96
CA LEU A 41 9.30 12.06 -10.49
C LEU A 41 8.94 10.58 -10.27
N LEU A 42 9.85 9.65 -10.55
CA LEU A 42 9.61 8.21 -10.34
C LEU A 42 9.34 7.85 -8.88
N ALA A 43 10.11 8.43 -7.95
CA ALA A 43 9.89 8.24 -6.51
C ALA A 43 8.53 8.81 -6.05
N SER A 44 8.14 9.95 -6.61
CA SER A 44 6.84 10.58 -6.33
C SER A 44 5.68 9.75 -6.88
N GLU A 45 5.82 9.22 -8.09
CA GLU A 45 4.84 8.31 -8.69
C GLU A 45 4.72 7.00 -7.91
N GLN A 46 5.84 6.40 -7.48
CA GLN A 46 5.83 5.21 -6.63
C GLN A 46 4.99 5.49 -5.38
N ARG A 47 5.29 6.56 -4.65
CA ARG A 47 4.57 6.91 -3.41
C ARG A 47 3.07 7.08 -3.65
N ALA A 48 2.68 7.71 -4.76
CA ALA A 48 1.27 7.89 -5.10
C ALA A 48 0.56 6.55 -5.36
N ARG A 49 1.20 5.64 -6.09
CA ARG A 49 0.65 4.30 -6.40
C ARG A 49 0.55 3.44 -5.14
N GLU A 50 1.62 3.36 -4.35
CA GLU A 50 1.66 2.60 -3.09
C GLU A 50 0.58 3.07 -2.13
N ARG A 51 0.38 4.39 -2.02
CA ARG A 51 -0.68 4.97 -1.19
C ARG A 51 -2.07 4.57 -1.66
N GLN A 52 -2.32 4.54 -2.97
CA GLN A 52 -3.60 4.09 -3.51
C GLN A 52 -3.85 2.61 -3.21
N VAL A 53 -2.85 1.75 -3.44
CA VAL A 53 -2.93 0.32 -3.15
C VAL A 53 -3.18 0.07 -1.67
N ALA A 54 -2.49 0.79 -0.79
CA ALA A 54 -2.65 0.66 0.65
C ALA A 54 -4.07 1.02 1.12
N TYR A 55 -4.65 2.13 0.64
CA TYR A 55 -6.01 2.50 0.99
C TYR A 55 -7.04 1.50 0.50
N GLU A 56 -6.94 1.03 -0.75
CA GLU A 56 -7.88 0.03 -1.27
C GLU A 56 -7.72 -1.32 -0.56
N THR A 57 -6.49 -1.71 -0.18
CA THR A 57 -6.24 -2.92 0.60
C THR A 57 -6.91 -2.86 1.96
N VAL A 58 -6.75 -1.74 2.69
CA VAL A 58 -7.39 -1.54 3.99
C VAL A 58 -8.91 -1.46 3.85
N ARG A 59 -9.42 -0.87 2.77
CA ARG A 59 -10.85 -0.83 2.48
C ARG A 59 -11.42 -2.24 2.30
N LEU A 60 -10.80 -3.08 1.47
CA LEU A 60 -11.26 -4.46 1.24
C LEU A 60 -11.21 -5.28 2.54
N LEU A 61 -10.11 -5.21 3.29
CA LEU A 61 -10.01 -5.90 4.59
C LEU A 61 -11.07 -5.44 5.59
N ARG A 62 -11.45 -4.15 5.56
CA ARG A 62 -12.53 -3.63 6.39
C ARG A 62 -13.90 -4.15 5.95
N GLU A 63 -14.13 -4.26 4.64
CA GLU A 63 -15.34 -4.85 4.07
C GLU A 63 -15.48 -6.31 4.50
N ASP A 64 -14.39 -7.10 4.46
CA ASP A 64 -14.35 -8.49 4.93
C ASP A 64 -14.73 -8.62 6.42
N VAL A 65 -14.17 -7.75 7.27
CA VAL A 65 -14.50 -7.73 8.71
C VAL A 65 -15.99 -7.41 8.92
N ILE A 66 -16.51 -6.39 8.23
CA ILE A 66 -17.93 -6.01 8.32
C ILE A 66 -18.82 -7.16 7.86
N GLU A 67 -18.46 -7.85 6.78
CA GLU A 67 -19.21 -9.00 6.28
C GLU A 67 -19.22 -10.14 7.30
N CYS A 68 -18.07 -10.46 7.90
CA CYS A 68 -18.01 -11.49 8.95
C CYS A 68 -18.92 -11.13 10.14
N TYR A 69 -18.86 -9.88 10.60
CA TYR A 69 -19.70 -9.41 11.71
C TYR A 69 -21.20 -9.50 11.39
N ARG A 70 -21.59 -9.22 10.13
CA ARG A 70 -22.98 -9.37 9.67
C ARG A 70 -23.42 -10.82 9.57
N ARG A 71 -22.53 -11.72 9.16
CA ARG A 71 -22.82 -13.16 9.01
C ARG A 71 -22.95 -13.86 10.37
N GLU A 72 -22.02 -13.60 11.29
CA GLU A 72 -21.92 -14.31 12.57
C GLU A 72 -22.82 -13.70 13.66
N GLY A 73 -23.20 -12.43 13.54
CA GLY A 73 -24.09 -11.74 14.46
C GLY A 73 -23.53 -11.69 15.89
N VAL A 74 -24.10 -12.47 16.81
CA VAL A 74 -23.68 -12.49 18.22
C VAL A 74 -22.38 -13.25 18.47
N ASN A 75 -21.97 -14.15 17.56
CA ASN A 75 -20.79 -15.01 17.72
C ASN A 75 -19.51 -14.41 17.09
N HIS A 76 -19.51 -13.14 16.72
CA HIS A 76 -18.41 -12.52 15.98
C HIS A 76 -17.08 -12.50 16.75
N TYR A 77 -17.10 -12.52 18.09
CA TYR A 77 -15.88 -12.54 18.91
C TYR A 77 -15.03 -13.80 18.72
N ASP A 78 -15.68 -14.95 18.54
CA ASP A 78 -14.98 -16.23 18.37
C ASP A 78 -14.70 -16.52 16.89
N ASN A 79 -15.64 -16.17 16.01
CA ASN A 79 -15.61 -16.59 14.61
C ASN A 79 -14.90 -15.60 13.66
N CYS A 80 -14.83 -14.30 13.98
CA CYS A 80 -14.26 -13.27 13.09
C CYS A 80 -12.83 -12.86 13.44
N GLN A 81 -12.12 -13.67 14.23
CA GLN A 81 -10.76 -13.36 14.67
C GLN A 81 -9.80 -13.25 13.48
N VAL A 82 -9.94 -14.11 12.47
CA VAL A 82 -8.98 -14.19 11.36
C VAL A 82 -9.04 -12.93 10.48
N GLU A 83 -10.24 -12.51 10.09
CA GLU A 83 -10.49 -11.31 9.31
C GLU A 83 -10.04 -10.06 10.07
N THR A 84 -10.38 -9.99 11.37
CA THR A 84 -9.99 -8.90 12.25
C THR A 84 -8.49 -8.82 12.42
N GLN A 85 -7.81 -9.96 12.56
CA GLN A 85 -6.35 -10.02 12.70
C GLN A 85 -5.65 -9.56 11.41
N LYS A 86 -6.12 -9.99 10.23
CA LYS A 86 -5.58 -9.52 8.94
C LYS A 86 -5.69 -8.00 8.79
N PHE A 87 -6.87 -7.46 9.10
CA PHE A 87 -7.09 -6.01 9.09
C PHE A 87 -6.17 -5.31 10.09
N TYR A 88 -6.11 -5.80 11.34
CA TYR A 88 -5.27 -5.26 12.40
C TYR A 88 -3.78 -5.26 12.03
N ASP A 89 -3.31 -6.34 11.42
CA ASP A 89 -1.91 -6.52 11.04
C ASP A 89 -1.45 -5.53 9.97
N VAL A 90 -2.35 -5.05 9.11
CA VAL A 90 -2.05 -4.02 8.12
C VAL A 90 -2.16 -2.63 8.71
N ILE A 91 -3.22 -2.31 9.45
CA ILE A 91 -3.40 -0.95 9.99
C ILE A 91 -2.38 -0.56 11.05
N LYS A 92 -1.81 -1.53 11.78
CA LYS A 92 -0.76 -1.28 12.77
C LYS A 92 0.59 -0.97 12.12
N GLN A 93 0.76 -1.38 10.85
CA GLN A 93 1.97 -1.09 10.12
C GLN A 93 2.01 0.38 9.76
N LYS A 94 3.23 0.91 9.69
CA LYS A 94 3.47 2.26 9.25
C LYS A 94 2.96 2.45 7.82
N ASP A 95 2.22 3.55 7.60
CA ASP A 95 1.60 3.87 6.32
C ASP A 95 0.87 2.66 5.70
N MET A 96 0.31 1.77 6.53
CA MET A 96 -0.38 0.54 6.10
C MET A 96 0.52 -0.42 5.27
N GLY A 97 1.82 -0.40 5.50
CA GLY A 97 2.80 -1.29 4.85
C GLY A 97 3.29 -0.81 3.47
N GLN A 98 3.10 0.47 3.15
CA GLN A 98 3.54 1.06 1.87
C GLN A 98 5.05 0.90 1.65
N LEU A 99 5.42 0.60 0.40
CA LEU A 99 6.82 0.65 0.00
C LEU A 99 7.28 2.10 -0.21
N HIS A 100 8.11 2.61 0.69
CA HIS A 100 8.62 3.97 0.59
C HIS A 100 9.83 4.11 -0.35
N PRO A 101 9.99 5.26 -1.04
CA PRO A 101 11.22 5.57 -1.77
C PRO A 101 12.44 5.66 -0.85
N ASN A 102 13.64 5.45 -1.42
CA ASN A 102 14.88 5.53 -0.65
C ASN A 102 15.30 6.99 -0.41
N TRP A 103 14.76 7.64 0.63
CA TRP A 103 15.11 9.01 0.99
C TRP A 103 16.50 9.14 1.60
N LYS A 104 17.23 10.21 1.24
CA LYS A 104 18.53 10.54 1.86
C LYS A 104 18.40 10.86 3.35
N LYS A 105 17.23 11.30 3.80
CA LYS A 105 16.91 11.62 5.20
C LYS A 105 15.67 10.85 5.65
N THR A 106 15.77 9.55 5.83
CA THR A 106 14.68 8.68 6.30
C THR A 106 14.03 9.24 7.56
N ALA A 107 14.82 9.61 8.58
CA ALA A 107 14.31 10.18 9.83
C ALA A 107 13.65 11.57 9.72
N LYS A 108 13.47 12.16 8.53
CA LYS A 108 12.66 13.37 8.35
C LYS A 108 11.35 13.07 7.61
N PHE A 109 11.43 12.21 6.59
CA PHE A 109 10.32 11.93 5.69
C PHE A 109 9.54 10.67 6.07
N ASP A 110 10.12 9.91 6.99
CA ASP A 110 9.62 8.64 7.49
C ASP A 110 9.34 8.77 9.01
N VAL A 111 8.86 9.93 9.47
CA VAL A 111 8.54 10.18 10.89
C VAL A 111 7.03 10.29 11.09
N TYR A 112 6.53 9.34 11.88
CA TYR A 112 5.15 8.99 12.23
C TYR A 112 4.28 8.48 11.07
#